data_AF-A0A976HG17-F1
#
_entry.id   AF-A0A976HG17-F1
#
_cell.length_a   1.000
_cell.length_b   1.000
_cell.length_c   1.000
_cell.angle_alpha   90.00
_cell.angle_beta   90.00
_cell.angle_gamma   90.00
#
_symmetry.space_group_name_H-M   'P 1'
#
loop_
_entity.id
_entity.type
_entity.pdbx_description
1 polymer ?
#
loop_
_entity_poly.entity_id
_entity_poly.type
_entity_poly.pdbx_seq_one_letter_code
_entity_poly.pdbx_strand_id
1 'polypeptide(L)'
;ATWLGLNPPGFAAQVVALAFGLAAATIFPVLMMGIFSTKVGKEGAIAGMIVGLLSTSIYIFMYLGWFFIPGTNWLPNTPDAHWFGISPAAFGPVGALLNFATAYIVSAMSKAPPREVQELIQSIRVPKGAGKAVAH
;
A
#
# COMPACT_ATOMS: atom_id res chain seq x y z
N ALA A 1 6.21 -24.75 9.97
CA ALA A 1 6.64 -23.34 9.91
C ALA A 1 8.06 -23.13 10.46
N THR A 2 8.42 -23.71 11.61
CA THR A 2 9.72 -23.53 12.26
C THR A 2 10.92 -24.11 11.49
N TRP A 3 10.74 -25.18 10.72
CA TRP A 3 11.83 -25.83 9.96
C TRP A 3 12.27 -25.07 8.70
N LEU A 4 11.37 -24.35 8.02
CA LEU A 4 11.64 -23.63 6.76
C LEU A 4 12.23 -22.23 6.97
N GLY A 5 12.26 -21.72 8.21
CA GLY A 5 12.83 -20.43 8.56
C GLY A 5 14.22 -20.50 9.22
N LEU A 6 14.72 -21.70 9.53
CA LEU A 6 16.01 -21.88 10.22
C LEU A 6 17.20 -21.98 9.26
N ASN A 7 16.98 -22.35 7.99
CA ASN A 7 18.01 -22.41 6.95
C ASN A 7 17.41 -22.05 5.59
N PRO A 8 17.61 -20.83 5.07
CA PRO A 8 18.39 -19.71 5.59
C PRO A 8 17.60 -18.85 6.61
N PRO A 9 18.21 -18.38 7.71
CA PRO A 9 17.55 -17.60 8.76
C PRO A 9 16.95 -16.25 8.29
N GLY A 10 17.38 -15.74 7.14
CA GLY A 10 16.88 -14.49 6.56
C GLY A 10 15.62 -14.65 5.69
N PHE A 11 15.25 -15.86 5.28
CA PHE A 11 14.17 -16.07 4.30
C PHE A 11 12.80 -15.68 4.87
N ALA A 12 12.51 -16.09 6.11
CA ALA A 12 11.25 -15.76 6.78
C ALA A 12 11.09 -14.24 6.98
N ALA A 13 12.16 -13.54 7.39
CA ALA A 13 12.15 -12.09 7.55
C ALA A 13 11.97 -11.37 6.20
N GLN A 14 12.58 -11.88 5.14
CA GLN A 14 12.49 -11.32 3.79
C GLN A 14 11.07 -11.43 3.22
N VAL A 15 10.43 -12.60 3.31
CA VAL A 15 9.06 -12.77 2.78
C VAL A 15 8.05 -11.91 3.55
N VAL A 16 8.25 -11.75 4.86
CA VAL A 16 7.43 -10.86 5.69
C VAL A 16 7.64 -9.40 5.29
N ALA A 17 8.88 -8.95 5.11
CA ALA A 17 9.17 -7.59 4.67
C ALA A 17 8.54 -7.27 3.30
N LEU A 18 8.59 -8.20 2.35
CA LEU A 18 7.96 -8.04 1.04
C LEU A 18 6.43 -7.97 1.13
N ALA A 19 5.81 -8.84 1.95
CA ALA A 19 4.37 -8.82 2.17
C ALA A 19 3.90 -7.52 2.82
N PHE A 20 4.60 -7.03 3.83
CA PHE A 20 4.32 -5.74 4.46
C PHE A 20 4.54 -4.58 3.49
N GLY A 21 5.58 -4.62 2.65
CA GLY A 21 5.82 -3.61 1.62
C GLY A 21 4.66 -3.51 0.61
N LEU A 22 4.16 -4.65 0.12
CA LEU A 22 3.02 -4.72 -0.79
C LEU A 22 1.72 -4.26 -0.11
N ALA A 23 1.48 -4.65 1.15
CA ALA A 23 0.33 -4.20 1.92
C ALA A 23 0.39 -2.69 2.20
N ALA A 24 1.57 -2.16 2.52
CA ALA A 24 1.82 -0.74 2.75
C ALA A 24 1.58 0.10 1.49
N ALA A 25 1.86 -0.43 0.30
CA ALA A 25 1.59 0.26 -0.95
C ALA A 25 0.11 0.25 -1.39
N THR A 26 -0.71 -0.65 -0.83
CA THR A 26 -2.07 -0.94 -1.35
C THR A 26 -3.15 -0.62 -0.34
N ILE A 27 -3.26 -1.43 0.72
CA ILE A 27 -4.36 -1.40 1.69
C ILE A 27 -4.21 -0.18 2.61
N PHE A 28 -3.01 0.11 3.09
CA PHE A 28 -2.80 1.19 4.04
C PHE A 28 -3.23 2.58 3.51
N PRO A 29 -2.84 3.01 2.29
CA PRO A 29 -3.29 4.26 1.70
C PRO A 29 -4.81 4.35 1.57
N VAL A 30 -5.44 3.25 1.15
CA VAL A 30 -6.88 3.19 0.91
C VAL A 30 -7.66 3.29 2.21
N LEU A 31 -7.19 2.60 3.26
CA LEU A 31 -7.78 2.73 4.60
C LEU A 31 -7.64 4.16 5.14
N MET A 32 -6.45 4.76 5.01
CA MET A 32 -6.24 6.15 5.40
C MET A 32 -7.18 7.10 4.64
N MET A 33 -7.33 6.94 3.32
CA MET A 33 -8.26 7.76 2.53
C MET A 33 -9.71 7.51 2.92
N GLY A 34 -10.12 6.27 3.18
CA GLY A 34 -11.49 5.94 3.60
C GLY A 34 -11.87 6.57 4.94
N ILE A 35 -10.92 6.65 5.87
CA ILE A 35 -11.14 7.30 7.18
C ILE A 35 -11.08 8.82 7.04
N PHE A 36 -10.07 9.39 6.38
CA PHE A 36 -9.78 10.83 6.42
C PHE A 36 -10.24 11.64 5.21
N SER A 37 -10.59 11.02 4.07
CA SER A 37 -11.16 11.70 2.88
C SER A 37 -12.62 11.30 2.60
N THR A 38 -13.51 12.29 2.41
CA THR A 38 -14.90 12.07 1.95
C THR A 38 -15.04 12.17 0.43
N LYS A 39 -13.97 12.59 -0.25
CA LYS A 39 -13.96 12.88 -1.68
C LYS A 39 -13.44 11.71 -2.52
N VAL A 40 -12.70 10.77 -1.89
CA VAL A 40 -12.14 9.61 -2.59
C VAL A 40 -13.24 8.57 -2.74
N GLY A 41 -13.62 8.31 -4.00
CA GLY A 41 -14.62 7.30 -4.36
C GLY A 41 -14.02 5.91 -4.53
N LYS A 42 -14.89 4.93 -4.78
CA LYS A 42 -14.50 3.54 -5.03
C LYS A 42 -13.55 3.42 -6.22
N GLU A 43 -13.83 4.16 -7.28
CA GLU A 43 -13.07 4.15 -8.54
C GLU A 43 -11.63 4.63 -8.32
N GLY A 44 -11.46 5.73 -7.57
CA GLY A 44 -10.15 6.24 -7.20
C GLY A 44 -9.39 5.31 -6.25
N ALA A 45 -10.07 4.75 -5.25
CA ALA A 45 -9.47 3.78 -4.34
C ALA A 45 -8.96 2.53 -5.08
N ILE A 46 -9.76 1.95 -5.98
CA ILE A 46 -9.36 0.77 -6.76
C ILE A 46 -8.20 1.11 -7.70
N ALA A 47 -8.25 2.25 -8.39
CA ALA A 47 -7.17 2.68 -9.27
C ALA A 47 -5.86 2.88 -8.50
N GLY A 48 -5.91 3.50 -7.32
CA GLY A 48 -4.78 3.64 -6.41
C GLY A 48 -4.21 2.30 -5.97
N MET A 49 -5.06 1.35 -5.55
CA MET A 49 -4.64 -0.01 -5.20
C MET A 49 -3.91 -0.71 -6.33
N ILE A 50 -4.43 -0.63 -7.56
CA ILE A 50 -3.82 -1.26 -8.73
C ILE A 50 -2.46 -0.64 -9.02
N VAL A 51 -2.37 0.70 -9.03
CA VAL A 51 -1.09 1.38 -9.30
C VAL A 51 -0.06 1.08 -8.21
N GLY A 52 -0.43 1.17 -6.93
CA GLY A 52 0.48 0.87 -5.82
C GLY A 52 0.94 -0.58 -5.79
N LEU A 53 0.03 -1.52 -6.12
CA LEU A 53 0.36 -2.94 -6.22
C LEU A 53 1.34 -3.19 -7.37
N LEU A 54 1.01 -2.70 -8.57
CA LEU A 54 1.80 -2.94 -9.77
C LEU A 54 3.16 -2.27 -9.66
N SER A 55 3.24 -1.01 -9.20
CA SER A 55 4.52 -0.31 -9.06
C SER A 55 5.46 -1.06 -8.11
N THR A 56 4.93 -1.52 -6.97
CA THR A 56 5.72 -2.23 -5.96
C THR A 56 6.07 -3.64 -6.42
N SER A 57 5.15 -4.34 -7.08
CA SER A 57 5.40 -5.70 -7.59
C SER A 57 6.43 -5.69 -8.72
N ILE A 58 6.30 -4.76 -9.68
CA ILE A 58 7.26 -4.60 -10.78
C ILE A 58 8.64 -4.29 -10.20
N TYR A 59 8.73 -3.38 -9.23
CA TYR A 59 10.00 -3.05 -8.59
C TYR A 59 10.62 -4.28 -7.90
N ILE A 60 9.84 -5.04 -7.12
CA ILE A 60 10.32 -6.27 -6.48
C ILE A 60 10.84 -7.27 -7.50
N PHE A 61 10.04 -7.60 -8.53
CA PHE A 61 10.44 -8.60 -9.52
C PHE A 61 11.60 -8.16 -10.40
N MET A 62 11.78 -6.84 -10.60
CA MET A 62 12.91 -6.32 -11.38
C MET A 62 14.26 -6.67 -10.76
N TYR A 63 14.37 -6.61 -9.44
CA TYR A 63 15.62 -6.85 -8.71
C TYR A 63 15.72 -8.27 -8.12
N LEU A 64 14.62 -8.84 -7.62
CA LEU A 64 14.62 -10.19 -7.01
C LEU A 64 14.36 -11.32 -8.02
N GLY A 65 14.06 -10.98 -9.28
CA GLY A 65 13.72 -11.96 -10.32
C GLY A 65 12.23 -12.30 -10.35
N TRP A 66 11.75 -12.67 -11.53
CA TRP A 66 10.37 -13.13 -11.72
C TRP A 66 10.18 -14.47 -10.99
N PHE A 67 9.14 -14.56 -10.15
CA PHE A 67 8.88 -15.73 -9.30
C PHE A 67 10.05 -16.15 -8.39
N PHE A 68 10.97 -15.23 -8.06
CA PHE A 68 12.18 -15.53 -7.29
C PHE A 68 13.10 -16.59 -7.92
N ILE A 69 13.02 -16.76 -9.25
CA ILE A 69 13.88 -17.67 -10.00
C ILE A 69 15.23 -16.96 -10.24
N PRO A 70 16.36 -17.49 -9.75
CA PRO A 70 17.67 -16.90 -9.97
C PRO A 70 17.97 -16.76 -11.48
N GLY A 71 18.30 -15.54 -11.92
CA GLY A 71 18.66 -15.25 -13.32
C GLY A 71 17.54 -14.69 -14.19
N THR A 72 16.33 -14.52 -13.64
CA THR A 72 15.21 -13.83 -14.33
C THR A 72 15.12 -12.34 -13.99
N ASN A 73 16.03 -11.85 -13.16
CA ASN A 73 16.15 -10.46 -12.72
C ASN A 73 16.64 -9.61 -13.90
N TRP A 74 16.03 -8.45 -14.12
CA TRP A 74 16.47 -7.53 -15.17
C TRP A 74 17.62 -6.65 -14.71
N LEU A 75 17.69 -6.35 -13.41
CA LEU A 75 18.77 -5.59 -12.80
C LEU A 75 19.46 -6.40 -11.71
N PRO A 76 20.79 -6.22 -11.52
CA PRO A 76 21.49 -6.82 -10.40
C PRO A 76 20.92 -6.28 -9.09
N ASN A 77 20.72 -7.17 -8.11
CA ASN A 77 20.27 -6.79 -6.77
C ASN A 77 21.42 -6.21 -5.92
N THR A 78 22.13 -5.23 -6.46
CA THR A 78 23.22 -4.51 -5.79
C THR A 78 22.74 -3.13 -5.35
N PRO A 79 23.20 -2.62 -4.19
CA PRO A 79 22.81 -1.28 -3.71
C PRO A 79 23.03 -0.16 -4.73
N ASP A 80 24.05 -0.29 -5.59
CA ASP A 80 24.36 0.69 -6.65
C ASP A 80 23.37 0.68 -7.81
N ALA A 81 22.63 -0.42 -7.99
CA ALA A 81 21.63 -0.56 -9.05
C ALA A 81 20.22 -0.23 -8.54
N HIS A 82 20.01 -0.18 -7.23
CA HIS A 82 18.71 0.17 -6.63
C HIS A 82 18.35 1.62 -6.94
N TRP A 83 17.10 1.86 -7.34
CA TRP A 83 16.63 3.23 -7.53
C TRP A 83 16.65 3.97 -6.19
N PHE A 84 17.37 5.09 -6.15
CA PHE A 84 17.58 5.90 -4.95
C PHE A 84 18.21 5.15 -3.75
N GLY A 85 18.89 4.02 -3.99
CA GLY A 85 19.44 3.17 -2.92
C GLY A 85 18.34 2.47 -2.10
N ILE A 86 17.09 2.46 -2.57
CA ILE A 86 15.98 1.84 -1.86
C ILE A 86 15.93 0.37 -2.22
N SER A 87 16.18 -0.46 -1.21
CA SER A 87 16.06 -1.91 -1.38
C SER A 87 14.62 -2.28 -1.79
N PRO A 88 14.44 -3.32 -2.61
CA PRO A 88 13.11 -3.78 -3.02
C PRO A 88 12.18 -4.14 -1.86
N ALA A 89 12.74 -4.56 -0.73
CA ALA A 89 12.00 -4.83 0.51
C ALA A 89 11.44 -3.55 1.17
N ALA A 90 12.07 -2.39 0.93
CA ALA A 90 11.71 -1.10 1.52
C ALA A 90 10.94 -0.17 0.55
N PHE A 91 10.51 -0.66 -0.61
CA PHE A 91 9.85 0.17 -1.63
C PHE A 91 8.37 0.54 -1.31
N GLY A 92 7.77 -0.12 -0.31
CA GLY A 92 6.36 0.07 0.07
C GLY A 92 5.88 1.53 0.23
N PRO A 93 6.64 2.44 0.89
CA PRO A 93 6.27 3.86 0.99
C PRO A 93 6.19 4.59 -0.35
N VAL A 94 7.04 4.25 -1.31
CA VAL A 94 7.00 4.83 -2.66
C VAL A 94 5.74 4.37 -3.39
N GLY A 95 5.42 3.08 -3.30
CA GLY A 95 4.16 2.53 -3.81
C GLY A 95 2.94 3.17 -3.14
N ALA A 96 3.01 3.45 -1.84
CA ALA A 96 1.95 4.13 -1.10
C ALA A 96 1.71 5.56 -1.62
N LEU A 97 2.79 6.31 -1.88
CA LEU A 97 2.71 7.66 -2.46
C LEU A 97 2.07 7.63 -3.86
N LEU A 98 2.46 6.67 -4.71
CA LEU A 98 1.86 6.50 -6.03
C LEU A 98 0.37 6.13 -5.96
N ASN A 99 -0.01 5.30 -4.99
CA ASN A 99 -1.41 4.96 -4.70
C ASN A 99 -2.21 6.21 -4.32
N PHE A 100 -1.75 6.99 -3.34
CA PHE A 100 -2.39 8.24 -2.95
C PHE A 100 -2.54 9.19 -4.14
N ALA A 101 -1.45 9.45 -4.88
CA ALA A 101 -1.47 10.37 -6.02
C ALA A 101 -2.49 9.92 -7.08
N THR A 102 -2.46 8.65 -7.45
CA THR A 102 -3.40 8.08 -8.43
C THR A 102 -4.84 8.15 -7.92
N ALA A 103 -5.07 7.77 -6.66
CA ALA A 103 -6.40 7.79 -6.08
C ALA A 103 -7.00 9.19 -6.05
N TYR A 104 -6.22 10.22 -5.74
CA TYR A 104 -6.66 11.62 -5.79
C TYR A 104 -6.96 12.07 -7.22
N ILE A 105 -6.06 11.79 -8.17
CA ILE A 105 -6.25 12.17 -9.58
C ILE A 105 -7.50 11.51 -10.16
N VAL A 106 -7.64 10.19 -9.98
CA VAL A 106 -8.78 9.43 -10.51
C VAL A 106 -10.08 9.83 -9.80
N SER A 107 -10.04 10.08 -8.49
CA SER A 107 -11.23 10.59 -7.77
C SER A 107 -11.65 11.98 -8.23
N ALA A 108 -10.70 12.86 -8.59
CA ALA A 108 -11.00 14.18 -9.13
C ALA A 108 -11.61 14.13 -10.53
N MET A 109 -11.27 13.10 -11.32
CA MET A 109 -11.83 12.87 -12.66
C MET A 109 -13.12 12.02 -12.64
N SER A 110 -13.42 11.35 -11.53
CA SER A 110 -14.57 10.47 -11.37
C SER A 110 -15.79 11.20 -10.80
N LYS A 111 -16.97 10.57 -10.90
CA LYS A 111 -18.19 11.10 -10.29
C LYS A 111 -18.03 11.15 -8.77
N ALA A 112 -18.61 12.18 -8.15
CA ALA A 112 -18.60 12.33 -6.71
C ALA A 112 -19.21 11.08 -6.03
N PRO A 113 -18.65 10.61 -4.90
CA PRO A 113 -19.19 9.46 -4.18
C PRO A 113 -20.68 9.68 -3.80
N PRO A 114 -21.55 8.65 -3.89
CA PRO A 114 -22.95 8.76 -3.50
C PRO A 114 -23.12 9.27 -2.06
N ARG A 115 -24.22 10.00 -1.78
CA ARG A 115 -24.49 10.59 -0.46
C ARG A 115 -24.47 9.56 0.68
N GLU A 116 -25.03 8.38 0.46
CA GLU A 116 -25.04 7.28 1.44
C GLU A 116 -23.62 6.86 1.86
N VAL A 117 -22.66 6.84 0.94
CA VAL A 117 -21.25 6.53 1.23
C VAL A 117 -20.59 7.66 2.03
N GLN A 118 -20.91 8.91 1.71
CA GLN A 118 -20.39 10.06 2.45
C GLN A 118 -20.95 10.09 3.88
N GLU A 119 -22.24 9.79 4.05
CA GLU A 119 -22.91 9.69 5.36
C GLU A 119 -22.35 8.54 6.20
N LEU A 120 -22.09 7.38 5.58
CA LEU A 120 -21.40 6.27 6.23
C LEU A 120 -20.02 6.70 6.75
N ILE A 121 -19.20 7.35 5.91
CA ILE A 121 -17.89 7.85 6.31
C ILE A 121 -18.01 8.87 7.46
N GLN A 122 -18.97 9.81 7.39
CA GLN A 122 -19.20 10.78 8.45
C GLN A 122 -19.62 10.10 9.77
N SER A 123 -20.44 9.06 9.70
CA SER A 123 -20.86 8.29 10.88
C SER A 123 -19.72 7.50 11.53
N ILE A 124 -18.73 7.06 10.74
CA ILE A 124 -17.52 6.40 11.23
C ILE A 124 -16.56 7.43 11.85
N ARG A 125 -16.46 8.64 11.27
CA ARG A 125 -15.61 9.73 11.77
C ARG A 125 -16.08 10.34 13.07
N VAL A 126 -17.39 10.47 13.24
CA VAL A 126 -17.99 11.01 14.45
C VAL A 126 -18.44 9.84 15.31
N PRO A 127 -17.63 9.38 16.28
CA PRO A 127 -18.03 8.27 17.12
C PRO A 127 -19.32 8.65 17.86
N LYS A 128 -20.39 7.85 17.70
CA LYS A 128 -21.65 7.96 18.45
C LYS A 128 -21.49 7.57 19.94
N GLY A 129 -20.38 7.96 20.57
CA GLY A 129 -19.99 7.55 21.92
C GLY A 129 -19.02 8.48 22.64
N ALA A 130 -18.62 9.61 22.05
CA ALA A 130 -18.05 10.70 22.83
C ALA A 130 -19.19 11.32 23.65
N GLY A 131 -19.43 10.75 24.84
CA GLY A 131 -20.39 11.29 25.79
C GLY A 131 -20.15 12.79 25.99
N LYS A 132 -21.24 13.54 26.23
CA LYS A 132 -21.16 14.94 26.63
C LYS A 132 -20.07 15.08 27.68
N ALA A 133 -19.13 16.00 27.48
CA ALA A 133 -18.19 16.39 28.52
C ALA A 133 -19.02 16.73 29.77
N VAL A 134 -18.87 15.90 30.81
CA VAL A 134 -19.47 16.18 32.10
C VAL A 134 -18.60 17.28 32.70
N ALA A 135 -19.06 18.52 32.62
CA ALA A 135 -18.44 19.59 33.39
C ALA A 135 -18.82 19.39 34.86
N HIS A 136 -17.83 19.02 35.69
CA HIS A 136 -17.84 19.20 37.15
C HIS A 136 -16.41 19.37 37.64
#